data_AF-E6QJ60-F1
#
_entry.id   AF-E6QJ60-F1
#
_cell.length_a   1.000
_cell.length_b   1.000
_cell.length_c   1.000
_cell.angle_alpha   90.00
_cell.angle_beta   90.00
_cell.angle_gamma   90.00
#
_symmetry.space_group_name_H-M   'P 1'
#
loop_
_entity.id
_entity.type
_entity.pdbx_description
1 polymer ?
#
loop_
_entity_poly.entity_id
_entity_poly.type
_entity_poly.pdbx_seq_one_letter_code
_entity_poly.pdbx_strand_id
1 'polypeptide(L)'
;MRINRQEALQRATVLPGSSSLNAATIAVGEQLSGLNPLSLGMALAALDNNQIGEMAGFLNDSKTCRELEVPCEEIGLDLEELREWGLTRQQYCVAHEIALIAHMVDRVRLTASVQALRKAS
;
A
#
# COMPACT_ATOMS: atom_id res chain seq x y z
N MET A 1 4.82 -11.15 -10.03
CA MET A 1 3.86 -10.05 -10.27
C MET A 1 4.48 -8.77 -9.74
N ARG A 2 4.58 -7.70 -10.53
CA ARG A 2 5.30 -6.48 -10.13
C ARG A 2 4.33 -5.30 -10.10
N ILE A 3 4.07 -4.77 -8.90
CA ILE A 3 3.29 -3.54 -8.71
C ILE A 3 4.13 -2.37 -9.22
N ASN A 4 3.54 -1.52 -10.07
CA ASN A 4 4.17 -0.28 -10.48
C ASN A 4 3.97 0.77 -9.37
N ARG A 5 4.94 0.87 -8.46
CA ARG A 5 4.92 1.79 -7.30
C ARG A 5 4.62 3.23 -7.68
N GLN A 6 5.21 3.72 -8.78
CA GLN A 6 5.07 5.11 -9.18
C GLN A 6 3.65 5.42 -9.65
N GLU A 7 3.08 4.55 -10.49
CA GLU A 7 1.69 4.68 -10.94
C GLU A 7 0.71 4.53 -9.77
N ALA A 8 0.95 3.58 -8.86
CA ALA A 8 0.13 3.38 -7.68
C ALA A 8 0.17 4.60 -6.74
N LEU A 9 1.35 5.17 -6.51
CA LEU A 9 1.52 6.39 -5.72
C LEU A 9 0.76 7.57 -6.35
N GLN A 10 0.92 7.80 -7.65
CA GLN A 10 0.21 8.87 -8.36
C GLN A 10 -1.31 8.71 -8.21
N ARG A 11 -1.80 7.49 -8.44
CA ARG A 11 -3.21 7.15 -8.33
C ARG A 11 -3.76 7.32 -6.92
N ALA A 12 -3.03 6.86 -5.92
CA ALA A 12 -3.42 6.94 -4.51
C ALA A 12 -3.40 8.39 -3.99
N THR A 13 -2.43 9.19 -4.41
CA THR A 13 -2.29 10.59 -3.95
C THR A 13 -3.53 11.42 -4.27
N VAL A 14 -4.16 11.17 -5.41
CA VAL A 14 -5.34 11.93 -5.88
C VAL A 14 -6.69 11.37 -5.40
N LEU A 15 -6.72 10.30 -4.59
CA LEU A 15 -7.96 9.76 -4.01
C LEU A 15 -8.44 10.63 -2.83
N PRO A 16 -9.52 11.41 -2.97
CA PRO A 16 -9.98 12.31 -1.93
C PRO A 16 -10.57 11.55 -0.74
N GLY A 17 -10.40 12.09 0.47
CA GLY A 17 -11.06 11.60 1.70
C GLY A 17 -10.64 10.20 2.18
N SER A 18 -9.74 9.52 1.48
CA SER A 18 -9.22 8.20 1.86
C SER A 18 -7.96 8.36 2.69
N SER A 19 -7.82 7.58 3.77
CA SER A 19 -6.53 7.41 4.44
C SER A 19 -5.49 6.92 3.44
N SER A 20 -4.20 7.17 3.72
CA SER A 20 -3.13 6.80 2.79
C SER A 20 -3.02 5.29 2.60
N LEU A 21 -3.29 4.50 3.64
CA LEU A 21 -3.42 3.05 3.55
C LEU A 21 -4.56 2.65 2.60
N ASN A 22 -5.78 3.17 2.80
CA ASN A 22 -6.93 2.83 1.94
C ASN A 22 -6.69 3.25 0.49
N ALA A 23 -6.10 4.43 0.28
CA ALA A 23 -5.77 4.93 -1.04
C ALA A 23 -4.73 4.03 -1.74
N ALA A 24 -3.70 3.57 -1.02
CA ALA A 24 -2.71 2.63 -1.52
C ALA A 24 -3.34 1.27 -1.86
N THR A 25 -4.21 0.74 -0.98
CA THR A 25 -4.95 -0.51 -1.22
C THR A 25 -5.79 -0.42 -2.49
N ILE A 26 -6.52 0.69 -2.68
CA ILE A 26 -7.32 0.92 -3.89
C ILE A 26 -6.43 0.93 -5.13
N ALA A 27 -5.36 1.74 -5.14
CA ALA A 27 -4.48 1.87 -6.30
C ALA A 27 -3.77 0.55 -6.66
N VAL A 28 -3.35 -0.23 -5.67
CA VAL A 28 -2.78 -1.57 -5.90
C VAL A 28 -3.86 -2.52 -6.42
N GLY A 29 -5.04 -2.58 -5.80
CA GLY A 29 -6.15 -3.42 -6.26
C GLY A 29 -6.57 -3.13 -7.71
N GLU A 30 -6.54 -1.85 -8.11
CA GLU A 30 -6.80 -1.44 -9.49
C GLU A 30 -5.74 -2.00 -10.46
N GLN A 31 -4.45 -1.97 -10.10
CA GLN A 31 -3.39 -2.57 -10.94
C GLN A 31 -3.51 -4.09 -11.04
N LEU A 32 -3.84 -4.77 -9.93
CA LEU A 32 -3.94 -6.23 -9.90
C LEU A 32 -5.14 -6.75 -10.69
N SER A 33 -6.27 -6.04 -10.63
CA SER A 33 -7.49 -6.41 -11.35
C SER A 33 -7.52 -5.92 -12.80
N GLY A 34 -6.72 -4.89 -13.14
CA GLY A 34 -6.84 -4.17 -14.41
C GLY A 34 -8.12 -3.33 -14.52
N LEU A 35 -8.86 -3.15 -13.41
CA LEU A 35 -10.12 -2.40 -13.36
C LEU A 35 -9.91 -1.09 -12.60
N ASN A 36 -10.45 0.01 -13.13
CA ASN A 36 -10.43 1.33 -12.50
C ASN A 36 -11.68 2.10 -12.95
N PRO A 37 -12.43 2.75 -12.04
CA PRO A 37 -12.16 2.91 -10.61
C PRO A 37 -12.66 1.76 -9.73
N LEU A 38 -11.96 1.48 -8.63
CA LEU A 38 -12.43 0.57 -7.58
C LEU A 38 -12.84 1.30 -6.30
N SER A 39 -13.85 0.77 -5.62
CA SER A 39 -14.09 1.07 -4.20
C SER A 39 -13.09 0.28 -3.32
N LEU A 40 -12.91 0.67 -2.05
CA LEU A 40 -12.05 -0.07 -1.12
C LEU A 40 -12.48 -1.54 -0.99
N GLY A 41 -13.78 -1.81 -0.88
CA GLY A 41 -14.29 -3.18 -0.78
C GLY A 41 -13.98 -4.01 -2.03
N MET A 42 -14.09 -3.42 -3.22
CA MET A 42 -13.72 -4.09 -4.47
C MET A 42 -12.20 -4.30 -4.58
N ALA A 43 -11.40 -3.33 -4.12
CA ALA A 43 -9.95 -3.46 -4.11
C ALA A 43 -9.50 -4.58 -3.18
N LEU A 44 -10.07 -4.68 -1.97
CA LEU A 44 -9.82 -5.77 -1.04
C LEU A 44 -10.25 -7.13 -1.61
N ALA A 45 -11.40 -7.19 -2.28
CA ALA A 45 -11.85 -8.40 -2.97
C ALA A 45 -10.89 -8.81 -4.11
N ALA A 46 -10.33 -7.84 -4.83
CA ALA A 46 -9.35 -8.09 -5.89
C ALA A 46 -8.00 -8.63 -5.37
N LEU A 47 -7.73 -8.54 -4.07
CA LEU A 47 -6.55 -9.16 -3.46
C LEU A 47 -6.71 -10.69 -3.28
N ASP A 48 -7.92 -11.21 -3.41
CA ASP A 48 -8.28 -12.65 -3.28
C ASP A 48 -7.95 -13.28 -1.91
N ASN A 49 -7.49 -12.47 -0.95
CA ASN A 49 -7.26 -12.86 0.45
C ASN A 49 -7.29 -11.60 1.33
N ASN A 50 -8.24 -11.51 2.27
CA ASN A 50 -8.39 -10.36 3.17
C ASN A 50 -7.18 -10.16 4.09
N GLN A 51 -6.42 -11.22 4.39
CA GLN A 51 -5.21 -11.16 5.20
C GLN A 51 -4.13 -10.26 4.59
N ILE A 52 -4.17 -10.01 3.28
CA ILE A 52 -3.25 -9.07 2.62
C ILE A 52 -3.51 -7.65 3.12
N GLY A 53 -4.77 -7.25 3.25
CA GLY A 53 -5.15 -5.94 3.78
C GLY A 53 -4.79 -5.79 5.25
N GLU A 54 -5.00 -6.84 6.04
CA GLU A 54 -4.66 -6.87 7.48
C GLU A 54 -3.14 -6.78 7.68
N MET A 55 -2.36 -7.58 6.94
CA MET A 55 -0.90 -7.51 6.96
C MET A 55 -0.38 -6.16 6.47
N ALA A 56 -0.99 -5.57 5.45
CA ALA A 56 -0.60 -4.23 4.99
C ALA A 56 -0.82 -3.18 6.07
N GLY A 57 -1.93 -3.25 6.81
CA GLY A 57 -2.18 -2.40 7.97
C GLY A 57 -1.14 -2.61 9.07
N PHE A 58 -0.89 -3.87 9.44
CA PHE A 58 0.14 -4.20 10.43
C PHE A 58 1.52 -3.66 10.05
N LEU A 59 1.96 -3.86 8.80
CA LEU A 59 3.24 -3.35 8.30
C LEU A 59 3.27 -1.82 8.27
N ASN A 60 2.18 -1.18 7.84
CA ASN A 60 2.08 0.28 7.82
C ASN A 60 2.27 0.88 9.21
N ASP A 61 1.72 0.24 10.24
CA ASP A 61 1.78 0.73 11.62
C ASP A 61 3.09 0.36 12.33
N SER A 62 3.71 -0.77 11.96
CA SER A 62 4.89 -1.31 12.65
C SER A 62 6.23 -1.01 11.98
N LYS A 63 6.23 -0.60 10.71
CA LYS A 63 7.45 -0.34 9.92
C LYS A 63 7.50 1.09 9.43
N THR A 64 8.71 1.62 9.34
CA THR A 64 8.97 2.90 8.70
C THR A 64 9.04 2.75 7.18
N CYS A 65 8.79 3.84 6.44
CA CYS A 65 8.98 3.90 4.99
C CYS A 65 10.35 3.37 4.53
N ARG A 66 11.41 3.64 5.30
CA ARG A 66 12.79 3.22 4.97
C ARG A 66 12.97 1.72 5.12
N GLU A 67 12.37 1.10 6.13
CA GLU A 67 12.41 -0.36 6.30
C GLU A 67 11.65 -1.07 5.18
N LEU A 68 10.56 -0.47 4.70
CA LEU A 68 9.73 -0.98 3.61
C LEU A 68 10.30 -0.68 2.21
N GLU A 69 11.36 0.12 2.07
CA GLU A 69 12.02 0.34 0.77
C GLU A 69 12.81 -0.90 0.31
N VAL A 70 13.22 -1.74 1.26
CA VAL A 70 13.89 -3.02 0.99
C VAL A 70 12.94 -3.91 0.16
N PRO A 71 13.37 -4.45 -0.99
CA PRO A 71 12.53 -5.33 -1.78
C PRO A 71 12.02 -6.51 -0.96
N CYS A 72 10.72 -6.83 -1.06
CA CYS A 72 10.12 -7.91 -0.27
C CYS A 72 10.80 -9.28 -0.50
N GLU A 73 11.40 -9.48 -1.67
CA GLU A 73 12.13 -10.70 -2.04
C GLU A 73 13.41 -10.88 -1.23
N GLU A 74 14.02 -9.76 -0.82
CA GLU A 74 15.25 -9.69 -0.02
C GLU A 74 14.98 -9.74 1.49
N ILE A 75 13.72 -9.61 1.90
CA ILE A 75 13.34 -9.81 3.29
C ILE A 75 13.44 -11.31 3.59
N GLY A 76 14.27 -11.66 4.58
CA GLY A 76 14.40 -13.01 5.11
C GLY A 76 13.16 -13.43 5.88
N LEU A 77 12.04 -13.59 5.16
CA LEU A 77 10.75 -13.97 5.74
C LEU A 77 10.79 -15.40 6.25
N ASP A 78 10.36 -15.58 7.48
CA ASP A 78 10.07 -16.90 8.02
C ASP A 78 8.80 -17.45 7.36
N LEU A 79 8.90 -18.66 6.81
CA LEU A 79 7.79 -19.34 6.17
C LEU A 79 6.73 -19.80 7.19
N GLU A 80 7.12 -20.04 8.45
CA GLU A 80 6.18 -20.38 9.51
C GLU A 80 5.31 -19.18 9.88
N GLU A 81 5.90 -17.99 10.05
CA GLU A 81 5.16 -16.75 10.30
C GLU A 81 4.16 -16.46 9.18
N LEU A 82 4.57 -16.58 7.91
CA LEU A 82 3.66 -16.39 6.78
C LEU A 82 2.49 -17.38 6.80
N ARG A 83 2.74 -18.61 7.24
CA ARG A 83 1.70 -19.65 7.36
C ARG A 83 0.70 -19.33 8.46
N GLU A 84 1.14 -18.77 9.58
CA GLU A 84 0.25 -18.34 10.68
C GLU A 84 -0.74 -17.27 10.23
N TRP A 85 -0.28 -16.35 9.36
CA TRP A 85 -1.13 -15.33 8.74
C TRP A 85 -1.95 -15.86 7.56
N GLY A 86 -1.76 -17.11 7.14
CA GLY A 86 -2.43 -17.66 5.96
C GLY A 86 -2.03 -16.95 4.66
N LEU A 87 -0.80 -16.45 4.58
CA LEU A 87 -0.26 -15.72 3.43
C LEU A 87 0.79 -16.55 2.69
N THR A 88 0.77 -16.47 1.36
CA THR A 88 1.93 -16.86 0.56
C THR A 88 2.96 -15.72 0.55
N ARG A 89 4.22 -16.03 0.21
CA ARG A 89 5.26 -15.00 0.01
C ARG A 89 4.83 -13.91 -0.98
N GLN A 90 4.13 -14.28 -2.07
CA GLN A 90 3.64 -13.32 -3.05
C GLN A 90 2.58 -12.39 -2.45
N GLN A 91 1.67 -12.93 -1.63
CA GLN A 91 0.63 -12.14 -0.97
C GLN A 91 1.22 -11.20 0.09
N TYR A 92 2.23 -11.66 0.83
CA TYR A 92 3.01 -10.79 1.72
C TYR A 92 3.68 -9.66 0.93
N CYS A 93 4.30 -9.96 -0.21
CA CYS A 93 4.90 -8.93 -1.06
C CYS A 93 3.87 -7.87 -1.49
N VAL A 94 2.63 -8.27 -1.81
CA VAL A 94 1.55 -7.30 -2.11
C VAL A 94 1.23 -6.44 -0.89
N ALA A 95 1.09 -7.03 0.31
CA ALA A 95 0.85 -6.29 1.54
C ALA A 95 1.98 -5.29 1.85
N HIS A 96 3.22 -5.71 1.65
CA HIS A 96 4.42 -4.91 1.80
C HIS A 96 4.43 -3.71 0.85
N GLU A 97 4.09 -3.91 -0.43
CA GLU A 97 3.98 -2.83 -1.41
C GLU A 97 2.87 -1.84 -1.03
N ILE A 98 1.69 -2.32 -0.58
CA ILE A 98 0.60 -1.46 -0.11
C ILE A 98 1.09 -0.58 1.05
N ALA A 99 1.75 -1.17 2.06
CA ALA A 99 2.28 -0.44 3.21
C ALA A 99 3.32 0.61 2.80
N LEU A 100 4.27 0.27 1.93
CA LEU A 100 5.26 1.21 1.42
C LEU A 100 4.58 2.39 0.70
N ILE A 101 3.65 2.09 -0.22
CA ILE A 101 2.94 3.11 -0.99
C ILE A 101 2.13 4.01 -0.06
N ALA A 102 1.51 3.48 1.00
CA ALA A 102 0.79 4.26 1.99
C ALA A 102 1.68 5.32 2.66
N HIS A 103 2.87 4.93 3.14
CA HIS A 103 3.86 5.85 3.69
C HIS A 103 4.31 6.91 2.67
N MET A 104 4.49 6.52 1.40
CA MET A 104 4.85 7.45 0.33
C MET A 104 3.72 8.47 0.08
N VAL A 105 2.45 8.03 0.06
CA VAL A 105 1.28 8.89 -0.10
C VAL A 105 1.17 9.90 1.05
N ASP A 106 1.36 9.45 2.30
CA ASP A 106 1.36 10.35 3.46
C ASP A 106 2.40 11.45 3.32
N ARG A 107 3.64 11.09 2.97
CA ARG A 107 4.73 12.05 2.77
C ARG A 107 4.43 13.09 1.68
N VAL A 108 3.86 12.64 0.56
CA VAL A 108 3.49 13.52 -0.55
C VAL A 108 2.37 14.49 -0.13
N ARG A 109 1.32 13.98 0.52
CA ARG A 109 0.18 14.78 0.97
C ARG A 109 0.56 15.79 2.06
N LEU A 110 1.41 15.39 3.01
CA LEU A 110 1.95 16.29 4.03
C LEU A 110 2.77 17.43 3.39
N THR A 111 3.64 17.10 2.43
CA THR A 111 4.46 18.09 1.74
C THR A 111 3.61 19.08 0.95
N ALA A 112 2.61 18.58 0.22
CA ALA A 112 1.66 19.42 -0.52
C ALA A 112 0.89 20.36 0.40
N SER A 113 0.46 19.87 1.57
CA SER A 113 -0.26 20.65 2.58
C SER A 113 0.61 21.78 3.15
N VAL A 114 1.87 21.49 3.48
CA VAL A 114 2.82 22.50 3.98
C VAL A 114 3.10 23.57 2.91
N GLN A 115 3.26 23.18 1.65
CA GLN A 115 3.46 24.13 0.55
C GLN A 115 2.23 25.02 0.32
N ALA A 116 1.02 24.47 0.45
CA ALA A 116 -0.22 25.24 0.34
C ALA A 116 -0.33 26.31 1.43
N LEU A 117 -0.03 25.95 2.68
CA LEU A 117 -0.01 26.90 3.81
C LEU A 117 0.99 28.04 3.61
N ARG A 118 2.19 27.74 3.12
CA ARG A 118 3.22 28.76 2.84
C ARG A 118 2.83 29.74 1.73
N LYS A 119 2.03 29.31 0.75
CA LYS A 119 1.55 30.20 -0.33
C LYS A 119 0.38 31.10 0.09
N ALA A 120 -0.30 30.74 1.17
CA ALA A 120 -1.45 31.48 1.71
C ALA A 120 -1.06 32.50 2.80
N SER A 121 0.21 32.53 3.21
CA SER A 121 0.81 33.50 4.16
C SER A 121 1.55 34.60 3.43
#